data_AF-A0A5B9WDX2-F1
#
_entry.id   AF-A0A5B9WDX2-F1
#
_cell.length_a   1.000
_cell.length_b   1.000
_cell.length_c   1.000
_cell.angle_alpha   90.00
_cell.angle_beta   90.00
_cell.angle_gamma   90.00
#
_symmetry.space_group_name_H-M   'P 1'
#
loop_
_entity.id
_entity.type
_entity.pdbx_description
1 polymer ?
#
loop_
_entity_poly.entity_id
_entity_poly.type
_entity_poly.pdbx_seq_one_letter_code
_entity_poly.pdbx_strand_id
1 'polypeptide(L)'
;MPGSREARLFYRCAYGRCDEAQVLLRAGYTTGAVYLAGYTVECILKALILNAVPPGRVTEVLQLFRGNHAHDFEWLKALYRRHQGATLPPDVRRAFTLVNEWSTDMRYSPEHMRGADAERFLSGVDAILKWAEERM
;
A
#
# COMPACT_ATOMS: atom_id res chain seq x y z
N MET A 1 -12.45 9.68 -5.45
CA MET A 1 -11.75 9.16 -6.65
C MET A 1 -10.65 10.15 -6.99
N PRO A 2 -9.38 9.71 -7.19
CA PRO A 2 -8.25 10.63 -7.24
C PRO A 2 -8.29 11.67 -8.37
N GLY A 3 -7.77 12.86 -8.10
CA GLY A 3 -7.80 14.02 -9.01
C GLY A 3 -6.91 13.87 -10.25
N SER A 4 -5.69 13.35 -10.11
CA SER A 4 -4.75 13.15 -11.24
C SER A 4 -4.90 11.78 -11.92
N ARG A 5 -4.54 11.69 -13.20
CA ARG A 5 -4.57 10.43 -13.96
C ARG A 5 -3.63 9.40 -13.33
N GLU A 6 -2.48 9.85 -12.87
CA GLU A 6 -1.43 9.02 -12.31
C GLU A 6 -1.83 8.49 -10.93
N ALA A 7 -2.47 9.30 -10.09
CA ALA A 7 -3.05 8.83 -8.84
C ALA A 7 -4.14 7.77 -9.09
N ARG A 8 -4.99 7.96 -10.11
CA ARG A 8 -6.01 6.96 -10.49
C ARG A 8 -5.42 5.62 -10.93
N LEU A 9 -4.27 5.62 -11.61
CA LEU A 9 -3.60 4.38 -12.01
C LEU A 9 -3.16 3.58 -10.79
N PHE A 10 -2.45 4.22 -9.85
CA PHE A 10 -2.03 3.57 -8.61
C PHE A 10 -3.22 3.13 -7.75
N TYR A 11 -4.26 3.96 -7.64
CA TYR A 11 -5.49 3.60 -6.92
C TYR A 11 -6.12 2.32 -7.49
N ARG A 12 -6.31 2.25 -8.82
CA ARG A 12 -6.89 1.06 -9.46
C ARG A 12 -6.01 -0.18 -9.30
N CYS A 13 -4.69 -0.02 -9.41
CA CYS A 13 -3.74 -1.10 -9.14
C CYS A 13 -3.85 -1.59 -7.69
N ALA A 14 -4.01 -0.69 -6.71
CA ALA A 14 -4.16 -1.08 -5.31
C ALA A 14 -5.37 -2.01 -5.11
N TYR A 15 -6.55 -1.61 -5.59
CA TYR A 15 -7.76 -2.43 -5.45
C TYR A 15 -7.65 -3.75 -6.22
N GLY A 16 -7.09 -3.75 -7.43
CA GLY A 16 -6.87 -4.99 -8.17
C GLY A 16 -5.93 -5.96 -7.46
N ARG A 17 -4.84 -5.46 -6.85
CA ARG A 17 -3.94 -6.27 -6.03
C ARG A 17 -4.60 -6.80 -4.76
N CYS A 18 -5.51 -6.02 -4.16
CA CYS A 18 -6.27 -6.44 -2.99
C CYS A 18 -7.21 -7.60 -3.34
N ASP A 19 -7.96 -7.47 -4.44
CA ASP A 19 -8.88 -8.51 -4.92
C ASP A 19 -8.12 -9.82 -5.20
N GLU A 20 -6.97 -9.75 -5.89
CA GLU A 20 -6.10 -10.89 -6.16
C GLU A 20 -5.56 -11.51 -4.85
N ALA A 21 -5.11 -10.69 -3.90
CA ALA A 21 -4.63 -11.16 -2.60
C ALA A 21 -5.72 -11.92 -1.83
N GLN A 22 -6.97 -11.42 -1.84
CA GLN A 22 -8.09 -12.09 -1.21
C GLN A 22 -8.42 -13.44 -1.88
N VAL A 23 -8.34 -13.52 -3.21
CA VAL A 23 -8.50 -14.79 -3.94
C VAL A 23 -7.44 -15.81 -3.50
N LEU A 24 -6.16 -15.39 -3.43
CA LEU A 24 -5.07 -16.24 -2.99
C LEU A 24 -5.24 -16.72 -1.55
N LEU A 25 -5.67 -15.83 -0.64
CA LEU A 25 -5.90 -16.18 0.76
C LEU A 25 -6.99 -17.26 0.88
N ARG A 26 -8.12 -17.09 0.18
CA ARG A 26 -9.21 -18.09 0.17
C ARG A 26 -8.78 -19.44 -0.40
N ALA A 27 -7.82 -19.44 -1.33
CA ALA A 27 -7.25 -20.64 -1.91
C ALA A 27 -6.12 -21.26 -1.07
N GLY A 28 -5.76 -20.68 0.08
CA GLY A 28 -4.71 -21.18 0.97
C GLY A 28 -3.28 -20.77 0.58
N TYR A 29 -3.10 -19.92 -0.43
CA TYR A 29 -1.79 -19.41 -0.86
C TYR A 29 -1.39 -18.17 -0.04
N THR A 30 -1.17 -18.37 1.26
CA THR A 30 -1.00 -17.30 2.26
C THR A 30 0.17 -16.35 1.99
N THR A 31 1.36 -16.88 1.68
CA THR A 31 2.54 -16.04 1.37
C THR A 31 2.30 -15.21 0.11
N GLY A 32 1.71 -15.82 -0.93
CA GLY A 32 1.35 -15.12 -2.17
C GLY A 32 0.30 -14.04 -1.94
N ALA A 33 -0.70 -14.32 -1.09
CA ALA A 33 -1.72 -13.35 -0.69
C ALA A 33 -1.09 -12.13 -0.01
N VAL A 34 -0.25 -12.33 1.01
CA VAL A 34 0.44 -11.24 1.72
C VAL A 34 1.37 -10.47 0.79
N TYR A 35 2.08 -11.17 -0.09
CA TYR A 35 2.94 -10.54 -1.08
C TYR A 35 2.19 -9.57 -1.99
N LEU A 36 1.04 -9.97 -2.56
CA LEU A 36 0.20 -9.06 -3.35
C LEU A 36 -0.49 -7.99 -2.50
N ALA A 37 -0.90 -8.33 -1.28
CA ALA A 37 -1.51 -7.38 -0.35
C ALA A 37 -0.55 -6.25 0.04
N GLY A 38 0.75 -6.48 0.14
CA GLY A 38 1.69 -5.38 0.38
C GLY A 38 1.81 -4.42 -0.82
N TYR A 39 1.71 -4.92 -2.06
CA TYR A 39 1.60 -4.02 -3.22
C TYR A 39 0.32 -3.18 -3.22
N THR A 40 -0.74 -3.64 -2.57
CA THR A 40 -1.94 -2.82 -2.32
C THR A 40 -1.58 -1.59 -1.49
N VAL A 41 -0.87 -1.79 -0.38
CA VAL A 41 -0.42 -0.72 0.52
C VAL A 41 0.54 0.24 -0.19
N GLU A 42 1.50 -0.28 -0.94
CA GLU A 42 2.42 0.53 -1.75
C GLU A 42 1.66 1.41 -2.74
N CYS A 43 0.77 0.80 -3.52
CA CYS A 43 0.02 1.49 -4.57
C CYS A 43 -0.92 2.54 -3.97
N ILE A 44 -1.62 2.25 -2.89
CA ILE A 44 -2.53 3.22 -2.29
C ILE A 44 -1.78 4.40 -1.66
N LEU A 45 -0.60 4.17 -1.06
CA LEU A 45 0.27 5.25 -0.58
C LEU A 45 0.75 6.14 -1.73
N LYS A 46 1.18 5.55 -2.84
CA LYS A 46 1.58 6.30 -4.05
C LYS A 46 0.41 7.12 -4.61
N ALA A 47 -0.80 6.56 -4.62
CA ALA A 47 -2.00 7.29 -5.02
C ALA A 47 -2.28 8.48 -4.09
N LEU A 48 -2.19 8.30 -2.77
CA LEU A 48 -2.39 9.37 -1.77
C LEU A 48 -1.37 10.49 -1.94
N ILE A 49 -0.09 10.14 -2.11
CA ILE A 49 0.99 11.11 -2.35
C ILE A 49 0.69 11.93 -3.60
N LEU A 50 0.29 11.28 -4.70
CA LEU A 50 -0.03 11.97 -5.95
C LEU A 50 -1.31 12.80 -5.88
N ASN A 51 -2.26 12.44 -5.00
CA ASN A 51 -3.48 13.22 -4.77
C ASN A 51 -3.22 14.46 -3.91
N ALA A 52 -2.21 14.39 -3.03
CA ALA A 52 -1.81 15.47 -2.13
C ALA A 52 -0.97 16.57 -2.80
N VAL A 53 -0.47 16.35 -4.03
CA VAL A 53 0.46 17.27 -4.69
C VAL A 53 -0.23 18.10 -5.78
N PRO A 54 0.16 19.38 -5.96
CA PRO A 54 -0.36 20.20 -7.05
C PRO A 54 -0.08 19.56 -8.42
N PRO A 55 -0.97 19.71 -9.42
CA PRO A 55 -0.80 19.11 -10.74
C PRO A 55 0.56 19.37 -11.39
N GLY A 56 1.12 20.58 -11.23
CA GLY A 56 2.42 20.96 -11.78
C GLY A 56 3.63 20.23 -11.19
N ARG A 57 3.47 19.45 -10.10
CA ARG A 57 4.55 18.68 -9.45
C ARG A 57 4.38 17.17 -9.55
N VAL A 58 3.31 16.68 -10.19
CA VAL A 58 3.04 15.23 -10.32
C VAL A 58 4.22 14.51 -10.98
N THR A 59 4.79 15.06 -12.06
CA THR A 59 5.92 14.44 -12.78
C THR A 59 7.16 14.33 -11.90
N GLU A 60 7.49 15.36 -11.12
CA GLU A 60 8.62 15.35 -10.18
C GLU A 60 8.47 14.23 -9.14
N VAL A 61 7.27 14.12 -8.56
CA VAL A 61 6.95 13.14 -7.52
C VAL A 61 6.98 11.72 -8.07
N LEU A 62 6.53 11.49 -9.31
CA LEU A 62 6.62 10.19 -9.97
C LEU A 62 8.07 9.72 -10.16
N GLN A 63 9.02 10.63 -10.35
CA GLN A 63 10.43 10.24 -10.44
C GLN A 63 10.95 9.65 -9.13
N LEU A 64 10.37 10.06 -7.99
CA LEU A 64 10.72 9.51 -6.68
C LEU A 64 10.24 8.06 -6.51
N PHE A 65 9.28 7.59 -7.31
CA PHE A 65 8.77 6.22 -7.22
C PHE A 65 9.62 5.19 -7.98
N ARG A 66 10.91 5.49 -8.20
CA ARG A 66 11.85 4.65 -8.93
C ARG A 66 12.88 4.04 -7.99
N GLY A 67 13.30 2.80 -8.28
CA GLY A 67 14.32 2.10 -7.50
C GLY A 67 13.78 1.48 -6.21
N ASN A 68 14.66 0.79 -5.48
CA ASN A 68 14.25 -0.13 -4.40
C ASN A 68 13.53 0.57 -3.24
N HIS A 69 13.94 1.78 -2.88
CA HIS A 69 13.33 2.56 -1.80
C HIS A 69 11.85 2.91 -2.07
N ALA A 70 11.41 2.89 -3.34
CA ALA A 70 10.02 3.17 -3.70
C ALA A 70 9.04 2.05 -3.32
N HIS A 71 9.54 0.94 -2.77
CA HIS A 71 8.76 -0.14 -2.18
C HIS A 71 8.74 -0.07 -0.65
N ASP A 72 9.51 0.83 -0.03
CA ASP A 72 9.61 0.95 1.43
C ASP A 72 8.42 1.74 1.99
N PHE A 73 7.64 1.11 2.88
CA PHE A 73 6.46 1.74 3.47
C PHE A 73 6.79 2.92 4.38
N GLU A 74 7.90 2.89 5.13
CA GLU A 74 8.29 4.01 5.99
C GLU A 74 8.68 5.23 5.16
N TRP A 75 9.42 5.01 4.07
CA TRP A 75 9.78 6.05 3.13
C TRP A 75 8.54 6.65 2.44
N LEU A 76 7.61 5.82 1.96
CA LEU A 76 6.36 6.29 1.37
C LEU A 76 5.50 7.07 2.37
N LYS A 77 5.38 6.60 3.62
CA LYS A 77 4.67 7.33 4.68
C LYS A 77 5.35 8.65 5.03
N ALA A 78 6.68 8.71 5.02
CA ALA A 78 7.42 9.95 5.23
C ALA A 78 7.16 10.94 4.09
N LEU A 79 7.17 10.47 2.84
CA LEU A 79 6.87 11.29 1.67
C LEU A 79 5.43 11.81 1.68
N TYR A 80 4.46 10.96 2.03
CA TYR A 80 3.06 11.38 2.20
C TYR A 80 2.92 12.48 3.26
N ARG A 81 3.53 12.30 4.44
CA ARG A 81 3.53 13.32 5.51
C ARG A 81 4.11 14.65 5.04
N ARG A 82 5.19 14.61 4.24
CA ARG A 82 5.83 15.82 3.67
C ARG A 82 4.89 16.60 2.75
N HIS A 83 4.01 15.93 2.02
CA HIS A 83 3.11 16.58 1.07
C HIS A 83 1.74 16.96 1.67
N GLN A 84 1.14 16.10 2.50
CA GLN A 84 -0.17 16.35 3.08
C GLN A 84 -0.12 17.17 4.38
N GLY A 85 1.02 17.18 5.10
CA GLY A 85 1.19 17.89 6.37
C GLY A 85 0.46 17.27 7.57
N ALA A 86 -0.23 16.12 7.40
CA ALA A 86 -0.99 15.45 8.46
C ALA A 86 -0.28 14.20 8.97
N THR A 87 -0.36 13.97 10.29
CA THR A 87 0.07 12.71 10.90
C THR A 87 -0.97 11.61 10.66
N LEU A 88 -0.52 10.36 10.58
CA LEU A 88 -1.43 9.22 10.48
C LEU A 88 -2.20 9.07 11.81
N PRO A 89 -3.54 8.92 11.78
CA PRO A 89 -4.34 8.61 12.97
C PRO A 89 -3.86 7.36 13.72
N PRO A 90 -4.09 7.24 15.05
CA PRO A 90 -3.57 6.14 15.85
C PRO A 90 -3.97 4.74 15.36
N ASP A 91 -5.22 4.57 14.94
CA ASP A 91 -5.76 3.36 14.35
C ASP A 91 -5.07 2.98 13.03
N VAL A 92 -4.82 3.96 12.17
CA VAL A 92 -4.08 3.77 10.92
C VAL A 92 -2.63 3.39 11.18
N ARG A 93 -1.99 4.00 12.18
CA ARG A 93 -0.63 3.61 12.59
C ARG A 93 -0.58 2.14 13.05
N ARG A 94 -1.58 1.68 13.81
CA ARG A 94 -1.69 0.27 14.20
C ARG A 94 -1.86 -0.64 12.98
N ALA A 95 -2.67 -0.25 12.01
CA ALA A 95 -2.81 -1.01 10.76
C ALA A 95 -1.47 -1.10 10.01
N PHE A 96 -0.68 -0.03 9.97
CA PHE A 96 0.67 -0.06 9.41
C PHE A 96 1.64 -0.96 10.18
N THR A 97 1.47 -1.12 11.50
CA THR A 97 2.24 -2.10 12.28
C THR A 97 1.94 -3.53 11.87
N LEU A 98 0.71 -3.84 11.46
CA LEU A 98 0.32 -5.19 11.00
C LEU A 98 0.93 -5.56 9.65
N VAL A 99 1.27 -4.58 8.82
CA VAL A 99 1.79 -4.81 7.45
C VAL A 99 3.30 -4.53 7.30
N ASN A 100 3.96 -4.14 8.39
CA ASN A 100 5.36 -3.70 8.42
C ASN A 100 6.35 -4.78 7.93
N GLU A 101 6.10 -6.04 8.22
CA GLU A 101 7.02 -7.15 7.87
C GLU A 101 7.03 -7.47 6.37
N TRP A 102 6.21 -6.79 5.55
CA TRP A 102 6.22 -6.99 4.11
C TRP A 102 7.51 -6.49 3.45
N SER A 103 8.02 -7.30 2.53
CA SER A 103 9.11 -6.91 1.64
C SER A 103 8.88 -7.52 0.25
N THR A 104 9.41 -6.85 -0.77
CA THR A 104 9.42 -7.43 -2.12
C THR A 104 10.24 -8.74 -2.20
N ASP A 105 11.12 -9.01 -1.23
CA ASP A 105 11.90 -10.25 -1.19
C ASP A 105 11.06 -11.48 -0.84
N MET A 106 9.82 -11.29 -0.34
CA MET A 106 8.88 -12.40 -0.12
C MET A 106 8.60 -13.21 -1.38
N ARG A 107 8.86 -12.65 -2.58
CA ARG A 107 8.86 -13.38 -3.88
C ARG A 107 9.74 -14.62 -3.88
N TYR A 108 10.84 -14.56 -3.15
CA TYR A 108 11.86 -15.60 -3.11
C TYR A 108 11.78 -16.44 -1.84
N SER A 109 10.81 -16.16 -0.96
CA SER A 109 10.63 -16.93 0.26
C SER A 109 9.89 -18.25 -0.04
N PRO A 110 10.50 -19.41 0.27
CA PRO A 110 9.81 -20.69 0.20
C PRO A 110 8.88 -20.92 1.40
N GLU A 111 8.92 -20.04 2.40
CA GLU A 111 8.18 -20.20 3.65
C GLU A 111 6.69 -19.93 3.47
N HIS A 112 5.88 -20.76 4.13
CA HIS A 112 4.45 -20.56 4.21
C HIS A 112 4.13 -19.67 5.41
N MET A 113 3.57 -18.50 5.15
CA MET A 113 2.99 -17.67 6.19
C MET A 113 1.81 -18.40 6.82
N ARG A 114 1.68 -18.34 8.15
CA ARG A 114 0.54 -18.95 8.84
C ARG A 114 -0.74 -18.23 8.42
N GLY A 115 -1.83 -18.98 8.23
CA GLY A 115 -3.13 -18.43 7.81
C GLY A 115 -3.60 -17.28 8.70
N ALA A 116 -3.52 -17.44 10.02
CA ALA A 116 -3.90 -16.39 10.96
C ALA A 116 -3.04 -15.11 10.85
N ASP A 117 -1.76 -15.22 10.49
CA ASP A 117 -0.90 -14.05 10.29
C ASP A 117 -1.24 -13.36 8.96
N ALA A 118 -1.52 -14.14 7.91
CA ALA A 118 -1.96 -13.60 6.62
C ALA A 118 -3.33 -12.89 6.74
N GLU A 119 -4.28 -13.45 7.49
CA GLU A 119 -5.58 -12.81 7.77
C GLU A 119 -5.40 -11.48 8.53
N ARG A 120 -4.53 -11.45 9.55
CA ARG A 120 -4.20 -10.22 10.29
C ARG A 120 -3.55 -9.18 9.38
N PHE A 121 -2.66 -9.60 8.49
CA PHE A 121 -2.03 -8.72 7.52
C PHE A 121 -3.09 -8.10 6.60
N LEU A 122 -3.98 -8.90 5.99
CA LEU A 122 -5.02 -8.39 5.10
C LEU A 122 -6.02 -7.49 5.84
N SER A 123 -6.37 -7.79 7.09
CA SER A 123 -7.18 -6.88 7.91
C SER A 123 -6.51 -5.50 8.11
N GLY A 124 -5.18 -5.47 8.25
CA GLY A 124 -4.41 -4.24 8.24
C GLY A 124 -4.48 -3.50 6.90
N VAL A 125 -4.38 -4.22 5.79
CA VAL A 125 -4.54 -3.66 4.44
C VAL A 125 -5.93 -3.05 4.24
N ASP A 126 -7.00 -3.75 4.65
CA ASP A 126 -8.38 -3.26 4.54
C ASP A 126 -8.59 -1.97 5.35
N ALA A 127 -8.03 -1.90 6.56
CA ALA A 127 -8.08 -0.70 7.38
C ALA A 127 -7.34 0.49 6.72
N ILE A 128 -6.19 0.24 6.08
CA ILE A 128 -5.45 1.27 5.33
C ILE A 128 -6.23 1.73 4.11
N LEU A 129 -6.83 0.81 3.35
CA LEU A 129 -7.65 1.15 2.18
C LEU A 129 -8.86 2.00 2.55
N LYS A 130 -9.59 1.62 3.60
CA LYS A 130 -10.73 2.39 4.12
C LYS A 130 -10.33 3.80 4.51
N TRP A 131 -9.21 3.94 5.24
CA TRP A 131 -8.68 5.25 5.61
C TRP A 131 -8.26 6.08 4.38
N ALA A 132 -7.66 5.44 3.38
CA ALA A 132 -7.23 6.12 2.17
C ALA A 132 -8.42 6.62 1.35
N GLU A 133 -9.51 5.85 1.26
CA GLU A 133 -10.71 6.21 0.49
C GLU A 133 -11.33 7.54 0.93
N GLU A 134 -11.37 7.81 2.23
CA GLU A 134 -11.84 9.09 2.81
C GLU A 134 -11.02 10.32 2.35
N ARG A 135 -9.86 10.10 1.73
CA ARG A 135 -8.86 11.13 1.36
C ARG A 135 -8.60 11.19 -0.15
N MET A 136 -9.34 10.42 -0.95
CA MET A 136 -9.17 10.31 -2.41
C MET A 136 -10.09 11.21 -3.22
#